data_AF-A0A4P7W9Z9-F1
#
_entry.id   AF-A0A4P7W9Z9-F1
#
_cell.length_a   1.000
_cell.length_b   1.000
_cell.length_c   1.000
_cell.angle_alpha   90.00
_cell.angle_beta   90.00
_cell.angle_gamma   90.00
#
_symmetry.space_group_name_H-M   'P 1'
#
loop_
_entity.id
_entity.type
_entity.pdbx_description
1 polymer ?
#
loop_
_entity_poly.entity_id
_entity_poly.type
_entity_poly.pdbx_seq_one_letter_code
_entity_poly.pdbx_strand_id
1 'polypeptide(L)'
;MRTSKVFLTTLWVTALSVLSPAFAVASHQEEKKTDTVPFNLPLKDKKILFVLSSKAKLGGESPRKAGVWAESLAAPYEILTQQGAKISLASVEGGKAPVDPRSENSDFATAYTKQFRKDAQGQELLAHTMRLSDVQAADYDAICYTSSYGMFYDLVDNPDSIRLLTEFERAKKPIGLTSQGPLVLKNVKDAKGGVLVKGKVVTAFRNSEEAGSKLALDHNLFPISILKTMDHGRTYRTAALPEDQFLKELKLVGTVPFLTETLLKSQGAVYKSRKNWESFVVEDLTNDGAILLTAQNPDSIELWSKAFIQILLNQQAVETKIATGGAREFSGEGEGLSL
;
A
#
# COMPACT_ATOMS: atom_id res chain seq x y z
N MET A 1 89.38 -6.08 -36.71
CA MET A 1 88.49 -5.60 -35.64
C MET A 1 87.34 -6.57 -35.48
N ARG A 2 87.24 -7.28 -34.35
CA ARG A 2 86.00 -7.91 -33.91
C ARG A 2 86.09 -8.01 -32.38
N THR A 3 85.32 -7.18 -31.69
CA THR A 3 85.20 -7.21 -30.24
C THR A 3 83.84 -7.81 -29.87
N SER A 4 83.92 -8.76 -28.95
CA SER A 4 82.84 -9.57 -28.42
C SER A 4 82.13 -8.83 -27.28
N LYS A 5 80.81 -9.00 -27.18
CA LYS A 5 80.02 -8.77 -25.96
C LYS A 5 79.84 -10.09 -25.22
N VAL A 6 79.24 -9.99 -24.01
CA VAL A 6 78.39 -10.98 -23.27
C VAL A 6 79.03 -11.42 -21.94
N PHE A 7 78.38 -11.53 -20.77
CA PHE A 7 77.01 -11.26 -20.25
C PHE A 7 77.05 -11.15 -18.70
N LEU A 8 75.92 -10.73 -18.13
CA LEU A 8 75.55 -10.61 -16.71
C LEU A 8 75.06 -11.94 -16.10
N THR A 9 75.23 -12.14 -14.79
CA THR A 9 74.41 -13.05 -13.96
C THR A 9 74.09 -12.47 -12.58
N THR A 10 72.88 -12.76 -12.15
CA THR A 10 72.05 -12.22 -11.06
C THR A 10 72.41 -12.79 -9.66
N LEU A 11 72.20 -12.01 -8.60
CA LEU A 11 72.21 -12.48 -7.20
C LEU A 11 70.90 -12.14 -6.47
N TRP A 12 70.41 -13.09 -5.68
CA TRP A 12 69.19 -13.03 -4.87
C TRP A 12 69.43 -12.31 -3.54
N VAL A 13 68.44 -11.55 -3.05
CA VAL A 13 68.42 -10.99 -1.69
C VAL A 13 67.13 -11.39 -0.98
N THR A 14 67.28 -12.07 0.16
CA THR A 14 66.23 -12.41 1.13
C THR A 14 65.98 -11.23 2.06
N ALA A 15 64.71 -10.81 2.24
CA ALA A 15 64.31 -9.79 3.21
C ALA A 15 63.68 -10.44 4.46
N LEU A 16 64.21 -10.09 5.63
CA LEU A 16 63.79 -10.53 6.96
C LEU A 16 62.64 -9.65 7.49
N SER A 17 61.68 -10.29 8.15
CA SER A 17 60.48 -9.74 8.79
C SER A 17 60.76 -8.92 10.06
N VAL A 18 60.13 -7.74 10.19
CA VAL A 18 59.97 -7.02 11.46
C VAL A 18 58.48 -6.91 11.78
N LEU A 19 58.08 -7.54 12.89
CA LEU A 19 56.75 -7.47 13.50
C LEU A 19 56.60 -6.15 14.27
N SER A 20 55.56 -5.36 13.96
CA SER A 20 55.05 -4.30 14.83
C SER A 20 53.67 -4.72 15.37
N PRO A 21 53.38 -4.61 16.67
CA PRO A 21 52.06 -4.93 17.20
C PRO A 21 51.08 -3.79 16.86
N ALA A 22 50.03 -4.13 16.11
CA ALA A 22 48.91 -3.24 15.85
C ALA A 22 48.06 -3.11 17.13
N PHE A 23 48.03 -1.92 17.73
CA PHE A 23 46.97 -1.53 18.66
C PHE A 23 45.68 -1.34 17.85
N ALA A 24 44.82 -2.36 17.85
CA ALA A 24 43.46 -2.22 17.38
C ALA A 24 42.63 -1.54 18.49
N VAL A 25 42.33 -0.25 18.32
CA VAL A 25 41.26 0.41 19.07
C VAL A 25 39.96 -0.20 18.56
N ALA A 26 39.37 -1.09 19.35
CA ALA A 26 38.03 -1.60 19.10
C ALA A 26 37.04 -0.44 19.29
N SER A 27 36.59 0.19 18.20
CA SER A 27 35.42 1.04 18.23
C SER A 27 34.22 0.16 18.60
N HIS A 28 33.73 0.28 19.83
CA HIS A 28 32.38 -0.18 20.18
C HIS A 28 31.38 0.65 19.38
N GLN A 29 30.92 0.10 18.27
CA GLN A 29 29.65 0.51 17.67
C GLN A 29 28.58 -0.22 18.48
N GLU A 30 27.83 0.51 19.31
CA GLU A 30 26.56 0.00 19.84
C GLU A 30 25.65 -0.27 18.64
N GLU A 31 25.38 -1.55 18.37
CA GLU A 31 24.26 -1.94 17.51
C GLU A 31 22.98 -1.40 18.15
N LYS A 32 22.35 -0.44 17.48
CA LYS A 32 20.95 -0.08 17.74
C LYS A 32 20.13 -1.35 17.59
N LYS A 33 19.69 -1.95 18.70
CA LYS A 33 18.59 -2.92 18.70
C LYS A 33 17.37 -2.23 18.09
N THR A 34 17.07 -2.55 16.85
CA THR A 34 15.80 -2.19 16.24
C THR A 34 14.74 -3.03 16.92
N ASP A 35 13.81 -2.40 17.64
CA ASP A 35 12.60 -3.03 18.21
C ASP A 35 11.65 -3.47 17.08
N THR A 36 12.13 -4.40 16.25
CA THR A 36 11.42 -5.08 15.18
C THR A 36 10.85 -6.35 15.77
N VAL A 37 9.52 -6.49 15.75
CA VAL A 37 8.90 -7.76 16.10
C VAL A 37 9.26 -8.72 14.97
N PRO A 38 9.94 -9.84 15.24
CA PRO A 38 10.35 -10.75 14.18
C PRO A 38 9.11 -11.23 13.43
N PHE A 39 9.15 -11.13 12.10
CA PHE A 39 8.07 -11.51 11.19
C PHE A 39 7.73 -13.01 11.26
N ASN A 40 8.45 -13.80 12.05
CA ASN A 40 8.22 -15.23 12.26
C ASN A 40 7.13 -15.54 13.31
N LEU A 41 6.51 -14.54 13.94
CA LEU A 41 5.41 -14.79 14.88
C LEU A 41 4.08 -15.00 14.11
N PRO A 42 3.34 -16.09 14.34
CA PRO A 42 2.11 -16.35 13.61
C PRO A 42 0.99 -15.40 14.07
N LEU A 43 0.19 -14.90 13.13
CA LEU A 43 -1.09 -14.19 13.35
C LEU A 43 -2.21 -15.17 13.74
N LYS A 44 -1.87 -16.21 14.52
CA LYS A 44 -2.79 -17.30 14.85
C LYS A 44 -4.06 -16.73 15.47
N ASP A 45 -5.19 -17.11 14.88
CA ASP A 45 -6.55 -16.71 15.27
C ASP A 45 -6.95 -15.25 15.02
N LYS A 46 -6.08 -14.41 14.42
CA LYS A 46 -6.47 -13.07 13.98
C LYS A 46 -7.45 -13.15 12.81
N LYS A 47 -8.63 -12.57 12.98
CA LYS A 47 -9.69 -12.52 11.96
C LYS A 47 -9.69 -11.16 11.27
N ILE A 48 -9.47 -11.14 9.97
CA ILE A 48 -9.35 -9.91 9.19
C ILE A 48 -10.47 -9.84 8.16
N LEU A 49 -11.21 -8.74 8.17
CA LEU A 49 -12.26 -8.48 7.19
C LEU A 49 -11.69 -7.67 6.02
N PHE A 50 -11.82 -8.19 4.81
CA PHE A 50 -11.55 -7.44 3.58
C PHE A 50 -12.88 -7.00 2.97
N VAL A 51 -13.01 -5.69 2.75
CA VAL A 51 -14.18 -5.09 2.10
C VAL A 51 -13.86 -4.79 0.64
N LEU A 52 -14.74 -5.27 -0.22
CA LEU A 52 -14.65 -5.22 -1.69
C LEU A 52 -15.84 -4.44 -2.26
N SER A 53 -15.64 -3.78 -3.39
CA SER A 53 -16.74 -3.24 -4.20
C SER A 53 -17.45 -4.38 -4.95
N SER A 54 -18.77 -4.25 -5.15
CA SER A 54 -19.57 -5.13 -6.02
C SER A 54 -19.72 -4.56 -7.44
N LYS A 55 -19.19 -3.36 -7.73
CA LYS A 55 -19.35 -2.71 -9.04
C LYS A 55 -18.39 -3.26 -10.11
N ALA A 56 -18.95 -4.02 -11.05
CA ALA A 56 -18.24 -4.56 -12.21
C ALA A 56 -18.15 -3.58 -13.40
N LYS A 57 -18.89 -2.47 -13.35
CA LYS A 57 -19.06 -1.50 -14.44
C LYS A 57 -19.22 -0.09 -13.90
N LEU A 58 -18.62 0.89 -14.58
CA LEU A 58 -18.66 2.32 -14.21
C LEU A 58 -19.15 3.15 -15.40
N GLY A 59 -19.87 4.24 -15.12
CA GLY A 59 -20.38 5.17 -16.14
C GLY A 59 -21.73 4.78 -16.74
N GLY A 60 -22.17 5.57 -17.73
CA GLY A 60 -23.46 5.45 -18.43
C GLY A 60 -23.43 4.57 -19.68
N GLU A 61 -23.86 5.09 -20.84
CA GLU A 61 -24.17 4.34 -22.07
C GLU A 61 -23.04 3.45 -22.63
N SER A 62 -21.77 3.74 -22.33
CA SER A 62 -20.62 2.86 -22.62
C SER A 62 -19.86 2.56 -21.32
N PRO A 63 -20.29 1.54 -20.56
CA PRO A 63 -19.77 1.30 -19.22
C PRO A 63 -18.37 0.69 -19.27
N ARG A 64 -17.42 1.33 -18.59
CA ARG A 64 -16.07 0.81 -18.39
C ARG A 64 -16.12 -0.38 -17.43
N LYS A 65 -15.51 -1.51 -17.79
CA LYS A 65 -15.35 -2.64 -16.85
C LYS A 65 -14.49 -2.21 -15.67
N ALA A 66 -14.88 -2.66 -14.48
CA ALA A 66 -14.21 -2.38 -13.23
C ALA A 66 -14.33 -3.57 -12.28
N GLY A 67 -13.74 -3.43 -11.11
CA GLY A 67 -13.76 -4.39 -10.03
C GLY A 67 -12.62 -4.09 -9.07
N VAL A 68 -12.37 -5.01 -8.16
CA VAL A 68 -11.20 -4.98 -7.28
C VAL A 68 -9.93 -5.04 -8.13
N TRP A 69 -8.97 -4.17 -7.85
CA TRP A 69 -7.65 -4.26 -8.47
C TRP A 69 -6.93 -5.50 -7.93
N ALA A 70 -6.61 -6.47 -8.78
CA ALA A 70 -6.19 -7.82 -8.37
C ALA A 70 -5.06 -7.82 -7.33
N GLU A 71 -4.04 -6.98 -7.49
CA GLU A 71 -2.91 -6.89 -6.54
C GLU A 71 -3.38 -6.48 -5.13
N SER A 72 -4.38 -5.59 -5.04
CA SER A 72 -4.88 -5.05 -3.76
C SER A 72 -5.67 -6.05 -2.94
N LEU A 73 -6.05 -7.18 -3.54
CA LEU A 73 -6.60 -8.33 -2.84
C LEU A 73 -5.54 -9.41 -2.67
N ALA A 74 -4.89 -9.80 -3.78
CA ALA A 74 -4.02 -10.97 -3.83
C ALA A 74 -2.81 -10.85 -2.88
N ALA A 75 -2.05 -9.76 -2.96
CA ALA A 75 -0.86 -9.60 -2.11
C ALA A 75 -1.20 -9.61 -0.61
N PRO A 76 -2.14 -8.79 -0.10
CA PRO A 76 -2.44 -8.79 1.33
C PRO A 76 -3.10 -10.10 1.79
N TYR A 77 -3.94 -10.72 0.94
CA TYR A 77 -4.50 -12.03 1.25
C TYR A 77 -3.40 -13.09 1.41
N GLU A 78 -2.50 -13.23 0.43
CA GLU A 78 -1.44 -14.25 0.45
C GLU A 78 -0.47 -14.01 1.61
N ILE A 79 -0.03 -12.77 1.82
CA ILE A 79 0.91 -12.41 2.89
C ILE A 79 0.31 -12.69 4.27
N LEU A 80 -0.94 -12.27 4.52
CA LEU A 80 -1.58 -12.46 5.83
C LEU A 80 -1.96 -13.91 6.11
N THR A 81 -2.44 -14.65 5.09
CA THR A 81 -2.77 -16.08 5.26
C THR A 81 -1.53 -16.93 5.49
N GLN A 82 -0.41 -16.64 4.81
CA GLN A 82 0.89 -17.27 5.09
C GLN A 82 1.36 -16.98 6.52
N GLN A 83 1.04 -15.80 7.05
CA GLN A 83 1.29 -15.46 8.45
C GLN A 83 0.30 -16.13 9.43
N GLY A 84 -0.73 -16.84 8.94
CA GLY A 84 -1.70 -17.59 9.76
C GLY A 84 -2.98 -16.82 10.13
N ALA A 85 -3.23 -15.66 9.52
CA ALA A 85 -4.48 -14.93 9.71
C ALA A 85 -5.67 -15.64 9.04
N LYS A 86 -6.86 -15.49 9.63
CA LYS A 86 -8.13 -15.96 9.05
C LYS A 86 -8.77 -14.79 8.30
N ILE A 87 -8.85 -14.89 6.98
CA ILE A 87 -9.41 -13.84 6.12
C ILE A 87 -10.88 -14.12 5.81
N SER A 88 -11.71 -13.08 5.87
CA SER A 88 -13.08 -13.10 5.32
C SER A 88 -13.24 -11.99 4.30
N LEU A 89 -13.98 -12.26 3.23
CA LEU A 89 -14.28 -11.28 2.19
C LEU A 89 -15.75 -10.87 2.28
N ALA A 90 -16.02 -9.57 2.30
CA ALA A 90 -17.35 -9.01 2.18
C ALA A 90 -17.42 -8.04 0.99
N SER A 91 -18.54 -8.04 0.29
CA SER A 91 -18.84 -7.02 -0.72
C SER A 91 -20.22 -6.43 -0.50
N VAL A 92 -20.49 -5.27 -1.07
CA VAL A 92 -21.76 -4.55 -0.87
C VAL A 92 -22.99 -5.43 -1.11
N GLU A 93 -22.97 -6.20 -2.21
CA GLU A 93 -24.08 -7.06 -2.63
C GLU A 93 -23.92 -8.51 -2.15
N GLY A 94 -22.74 -8.90 -1.64
CA GLY A 94 -22.36 -10.28 -1.39
C GLY A 94 -22.17 -11.09 -2.68
N GLY A 95 -21.92 -12.40 -2.55
CA GLY A 95 -21.69 -13.28 -3.70
C GLY A 95 -20.35 -12.99 -4.40
N LYS A 96 -20.28 -13.15 -5.71
CA LYS A 96 -19.02 -13.02 -6.45
C LYS A 96 -18.63 -11.55 -6.62
N ALA A 97 -17.56 -11.13 -5.94
CA ALA A 97 -17.02 -9.79 -6.17
C ALA A 97 -16.26 -9.72 -7.51
N PRO A 98 -16.47 -8.65 -8.31
CA PRO A 98 -15.79 -8.49 -9.59
C PRO A 98 -14.33 -8.11 -9.41
N VAL A 99 -13.46 -8.65 -10.27
CA VAL A 99 -12.06 -8.23 -10.42
C VAL A 99 -11.95 -7.33 -11.64
N ASP A 100 -11.17 -6.25 -11.56
CA ASP A 100 -10.92 -5.37 -12.70
C ASP A 100 -10.13 -6.15 -13.77
N PRO A 101 -10.70 -6.42 -14.96
CA PRO A 101 -10.02 -7.21 -15.99
C PRO A 101 -8.71 -6.60 -16.48
N ARG A 102 -8.53 -5.27 -16.35
CA ARG A 102 -7.27 -4.62 -16.71
C ARG A 102 -6.16 -5.05 -15.76
N SER A 103 -6.45 -5.14 -14.47
CA SER A 103 -5.49 -5.58 -13.45
C SER A 103 -5.05 -7.03 -13.65
N GLU A 104 -5.76 -7.77 -14.51
CA GLU A 104 -5.46 -9.15 -14.82
C GLU A 104 -4.50 -9.35 -16.01
N ASN A 105 -4.22 -8.29 -16.77
CA ASN A 105 -3.28 -8.35 -17.89
C ASN A 105 -1.86 -8.71 -17.41
N SER A 106 -1.06 -9.31 -18.30
CA SER A 106 0.32 -9.74 -18.01
C SER A 106 1.21 -8.61 -17.47
N ASP A 107 0.97 -7.38 -17.90
CA ASP A 107 1.73 -6.19 -17.49
C ASP A 107 1.55 -5.83 -16.01
N PHE A 108 0.49 -6.36 -15.37
CA PHE A 108 0.19 -6.16 -13.95
C PHE A 108 0.33 -7.44 -13.14
N ALA A 109 0.73 -8.55 -13.77
CA ALA A 109 0.80 -9.85 -13.11
C ALA A 109 2.05 -9.96 -12.22
N THR A 110 1.83 -9.93 -10.92
CA THR A 110 2.82 -10.17 -9.85
C THR A 110 2.91 -11.65 -9.45
N ALA A 111 3.83 -11.99 -8.54
CA ALA A 111 3.86 -13.32 -7.93
C ALA A 111 2.57 -13.62 -7.16
N TYR A 112 2.08 -12.66 -6.37
CA TYR A 112 0.87 -12.81 -5.56
C TYR A 112 -0.39 -13.00 -6.40
N THR A 113 -0.60 -12.20 -7.46
CA THR A 113 -1.77 -12.37 -8.34
C THR A 113 -1.75 -13.70 -9.09
N LYS A 114 -0.58 -14.19 -9.48
CA LYS A 114 -0.44 -15.53 -10.09
C LYS A 114 -0.73 -16.65 -9.10
N GLN A 115 -0.33 -16.49 -7.84
CA GLN A 115 -0.60 -17.43 -6.77
C GLN A 115 -2.09 -17.46 -6.40
N PHE A 116 -2.68 -16.30 -6.12
CA PHE A 116 -4.08 -16.17 -5.73
C PHE A 116 -5.05 -16.73 -6.78
N ARG A 117 -4.74 -16.60 -8.07
CA ARG A 117 -5.53 -17.21 -9.16
C ARG A 117 -5.59 -18.74 -9.09
N LYS A 118 -4.58 -19.37 -8.50
CA LYS A 118 -4.47 -20.82 -8.33
C LYS A 118 -4.92 -21.27 -6.93
N ASP A 119 -5.08 -20.34 -5.99
CA ASP A 119 -5.57 -20.64 -4.65
C ASP A 119 -7.08 -20.90 -4.69
N ALA A 120 -7.47 -22.17 -4.60
CA ALA A 120 -8.86 -22.58 -4.56
C ALA A 120 -9.64 -21.95 -3.40
N GLN A 121 -9.02 -21.78 -2.23
CA GLN A 121 -9.68 -21.19 -1.06
C GLN A 121 -9.91 -19.68 -1.27
N GLY A 122 -8.88 -18.97 -1.74
CA GLY A 122 -8.99 -17.54 -2.06
C GLY A 122 -10.03 -17.27 -3.15
N GLN A 123 -10.07 -18.11 -4.19
CA GLN A 123 -11.07 -18.01 -5.25
C GLN A 123 -12.49 -18.32 -4.74
N GLU A 124 -12.65 -19.30 -3.85
CA GLU A 124 -13.94 -19.63 -3.23
C GLU A 124 -14.46 -18.46 -2.40
N LEU A 125 -13.62 -17.86 -1.56
CA LEU A 125 -13.98 -16.67 -0.79
C LEU A 125 -14.39 -15.50 -1.69
N LEU A 126 -13.71 -15.32 -2.83
CA LEU A 126 -14.03 -14.26 -3.79
C LEU A 126 -15.34 -14.52 -4.54
N ALA A 127 -15.66 -15.78 -4.81
CA ALA A 127 -16.92 -16.20 -5.43
C ALA A 127 -18.12 -16.10 -4.46
N HIS A 128 -17.86 -16.18 -3.16
CA HIS A 128 -18.89 -16.29 -2.11
C HIS A 128 -18.66 -15.27 -0.98
N THR A 129 -18.48 -13.99 -1.34
CA THR A 129 -18.34 -12.93 -0.34
C THR A 129 -19.61 -12.78 0.50
N MET A 130 -19.44 -12.43 1.77
CA MET A 130 -20.57 -12.02 2.62
C MET A 130 -21.14 -10.71 2.08
N ARG A 131 -22.45 -10.50 2.27
CA ARG A 131 -23.06 -9.19 2.05
C ARG A 131 -22.61 -8.25 3.16
N LEU A 132 -22.20 -7.04 2.80
CA LEU A 132 -21.64 -6.06 3.75
C LEU A 132 -22.58 -5.73 4.91
N SER A 133 -23.89 -5.69 4.65
CA SER A 133 -24.92 -5.43 5.66
C SER A 133 -24.98 -6.49 6.77
N ASP A 134 -24.54 -7.72 6.48
CA ASP A 134 -24.65 -8.86 7.40
C ASP A 134 -23.41 -8.97 8.31
N VAL A 135 -22.40 -8.12 8.07
CA VAL A 135 -21.13 -8.15 8.78
C VAL A 135 -21.21 -7.40 10.11
N GLN A 136 -20.69 -8.04 11.16
CA GLN A 136 -20.55 -7.47 12.50
C GLN A 136 -19.08 -7.15 12.78
N ALA A 137 -18.75 -5.89 13.10
CA ALA A 137 -17.37 -5.50 13.39
C ALA A 137 -16.78 -6.21 14.62
N ALA A 138 -17.62 -6.70 15.53
CA ALA A 138 -17.19 -7.44 16.71
C ALA A 138 -16.43 -8.73 16.38
N ASP A 139 -16.74 -9.36 15.25
CA ASP A 139 -16.21 -10.68 14.84
C ASP A 139 -14.77 -10.65 14.32
N TYR A 140 -14.22 -9.46 14.08
CA TYR A 140 -12.94 -9.25 13.41
C TYR A 140 -11.98 -8.44 14.27
N ASP A 141 -10.69 -8.73 14.19
CA ASP A 141 -9.62 -7.96 14.83
C ASP A 141 -9.29 -6.68 14.06
N ALA A 142 -9.45 -6.68 12.73
CA ALA A 142 -9.15 -5.53 11.87
C ALA A 142 -9.96 -5.54 10.57
N ILE A 143 -10.04 -4.38 9.92
CA ILE A 143 -10.72 -4.17 8.64
C ILE A 143 -9.75 -3.63 7.59
N CYS A 144 -9.90 -4.13 6.37
CA CYS A 144 -9.11 -3.73 5.22
C CYS A 144 -10.03 -3.34 4.06
N TYR A 145 -9.74 -2.25 3.36
CA TYR A 145 -10.40 -1.93 2.09
C TYR A 145 -9.43 -2.10 0.92
N THR A 146 -9.82 -2.95 -0.01
CA THR A 146 -9.08 -3.19 -1.26
C THR A 146 -9.39 -2.10 -2.28
N SER A 147 -8.41 -1.73 -3.09
CA SER A 147 -8.54 -0.65 -4.07
C SER A 147 -9.45 -1.05 -5.23
N SER A 148 -10.41 -0.21 -5.56
CA SER A 148 -11.27 -0.35 -6.73
C SER A 148 -11.78 1.02 -7.19
N TYR A 149 -12.01 1.18 -8.49
CA TYR A 149 -12.78 2.33 -8.99
C TYR A 149 -14.29 2.20 -8.70
N GLY A 150 -14.78 1.00 -8.37
CA GLY A 150 -16.17 0.77 -7.98
C GLY A 150 -16.57 1.43 -6.66
N MET A 151 -15.60 1.59 -5.75
CA MET A 151 -15.82 2.10 -4.38
C MET A 151 -16.46 3.48 -4.37
N PHE A 152 -16.13 4.33 -5.35
CA PHE A 152 -16.73 5.65 -5.55
C PHE A 152 -18.25 5.60 -5.61
N TYR A 153 -18.82 4.49 -6.09
CA TYR A 153 -20.23 4.36 -6.41
C TYR A 153 -21.00 3.48 -5.42
N ASP A 154 -20.32 2.60 -4.66
CA ASP A 154 -21.01 1.64 -3.80
C ASP A 154 -20.48 1.52 -2.38
N LEU A 155 -19.34 2.14 -2.03
CA LEU A 155 -18.77 2.07 -0.68
C LEU A 155 -18.68 3.42 0.03
N VAL A 156 -18.45 4.52 -0.71
CA VAL A 156 -18.24 5.85 -0.12
C VAL A 156 -19.45 6.38 0.63
N ASP A 157 -20.62 6.32 -0.01
CA ASP A 157 -21.89 6.82 0.56
C ASP A 157 -22.76 5.67 1.10
N ASN A 158 -22.20 4.45 1.21
CA ASN A 158 -22.93 3.28 1.69
C ASN A 158 -23.02 3.26 3.22
N PRO A 159 -24.22 3.13 3.80
CA PRO A 159 -24.42 3.23 5.24
C PRO A 159 -23.74 2.09 6.02
N ASP A 160 -23.65 0.87 5.47
CA ASP A 160 -22.99 -0.26 6.12
C ASP A 160 -21.47 -0.11 6.11
N SER A 161 -20.90 0.40 5.02
CA SER A 161 -19.49 0.76 4.94
C SER A 161 -19.12 1.82 5.98
N ILE A 162 -19.91 2.89 6.07
CA ILE A 162 -19.72 3.96 7.06
C ILE A 162 -19.87 3.40 8.48
N ARG A 163 -20.92 2.60 8.73
CA ARG A 163 -21.17 1.95 10.03
C ARG A 163 -19.98 1.12 10.48
N LEU A 164 -19.48 0.21 9.62
CA LEU A 164 -18.35 -0.65 9.94
C LEU A 164 -17.12 0.19 10.28
N LEU A 165 -16.73 1.15 9.43
CA LEU A 165 -15.57 2.01 9.71
C LEU A 165 -15.71 2.77 11.04
N THR A 166 -16.90 3.28 11.36
CA THR A 166 -17.19 3.91 12.65
C THR A 166 -17.11 2.92 13.83
N GLU A 167 -17.57 1.67 13.66
CA GLU A 167 -17.46 0.63 14.69
C GLU A 167 -16.01 0.22 14.95
N PHE A 168 -15.21 0.03 13.89
CA PHE A 168 -13.78 -0.29 14.01
C PHE A 168 -13.00 0.86 14.66
N GLU A 169 -13.28 2.10 14.25
CA GLU A 169 -12.72 3.32 14.85
C GLU A 169 -12.98 3.36 16.37
N ARG A 170 -14.24 3.23 16.78
CA ARG A 170 -14.64 3.28 18.20
C ARG A 170 -14.09 2.12 19.02
N ALA A 171 -13.94 0.96 18.40
CA ALA A 171 -13.34 -0.21 19.02
C ALA A 171 -11.81 -0.15 19.05
N LYS A 172 -11.19 0.91 18.51
CA LYS A 172 -9.74 1.07 18.36
C LYS A 172 -9.10 -0.09 17.60
N LYS A 173 -9.83 -0.67 16.66
CA LYS A 173 -9.34 -1.79 15.85
C LYS A 173 -8.63 -1.24 14.61
N PRO A 174 -7.53 -1.86 14.14
CA PRO A 174 -6.79 -1.36 12.99
C PRO A 174 -7.66 -1.25 11.73
N ILE A 175 -7.51 -0.12 11.04
CA ILE A 175 -8.16 0.20 9.77
C ILE A 175 -7.09 0.33 8.70
N GLY A 176 -7.08 -0.58 7.74
CA GLY A 176 -6.11 -0.62 6.66
C GLY A 176 -6.73 -0.26 5.30
N LEU A 177 -6.17 0.72 4.59
CA LEU A 177 -6.73 1.22 3.33
C LEU A 177 -5.65 1.29 2.24
N THR A 178 -5.88 0.62 1.11
CA THR A 178 -4.89 0.52 0.03
C THR A 178 -5.22 1.45 -1.14
N SER A 179 -4.24 2.22 -1.62
CA SER A 179 -4.33 3.06 -2.82
C SER A 179 -5.53 4.02 -2.85
N GLN A 180 -6.64 3.66 -3.52
CA GLN A 180 -7.88 4.46 -3.52
C GLN A 180 -8.71 4.26 -2.24
N GLY A 181 -8.40 3.24 -1.44
CA GLY A 181 -9.11 2.86 -0.21
C GLY A 181 -9.47 4.03 0.71
N PRO A 182 -8.57 5.00 1.00
CA PRO A 182 -8.87 6.16 1.85
C PRO A 182 -10.11 6.98 1.45
N LEU A 183 -10.60 6.85 0.22
CA LEU A 183 -11.84 7.46 -0.27
C LEU A 183 -13.07 7.13 0.60
N VAL A 184 -13.14 5.92 1.17
CA VAL A 184 -14.28 5.46 1.97
C VAL A 184 -14.43 6.24 3.28
N LEU A 185 -13.40 6.98 3.70
CA LEU A 185 -13.43 7.81 4.90
C LEU A 185 -14.21 9.11 4.73
N LYS A 186 -14.62 9.47 3.49
CA LYS A 186 -15.33 10.73 3.17
C LYS A 186 -16.43 11.07 4.18
N ASN A 187 -17.26 10.09 4.52
CA ASN A 187 -18.44 10.29 5.36
C ASN A 187 -18.28 9.72 6.78
N VAL A 188 -17.10 9.19 7.11
CA VAL A 188 -16.85 8.59 8.43
C VAL A 188 -16.51 9.69 9.44
N LYS A 189 -17.16 9.61 10.60
CA LYS A 189 -16.99 10.57 11.70
C LYS A 189 -16.38 9.91 12.92
N ASP A 190 -15.61 10.67 13.67
CA ASP A 190 -15.12 10.29 15.00
C ASP A 190 -16.26 10.35 16.04
N ALA A 191 -15.99 9.91 17.27
CA ALA A 191 -16.96 9.90 18.37
C ALA A 191 -17.51 11.30 18.72
N LYS A 192 -16.82 12.38 18.33
CA LYS A 192 -17.25 13.77 18.53
C LYS A 192 -18.02 14.34 17.34
N GLY A 193 -18.27 13.53 16.30
CA GLY A 193 -18.93 13.95 15.06
C GLY A 193 -18.01 14.70 14.08
N GLY A 194 -16.71 14.78 14.37
CA GLY A 194 -15.70 15.37 13.50
C GLY A 194 -15.36 14.48 12.31
N VAL A 195 -14.79 15.05 11.26
CA VAL A 195 -14.28 14.28 10.12
C VAL A 195 -13.07 13.44 10.58
N LEU A 196 -13.11 12.13 10.36
CA LEU A 196 -12.12 11.18 10.91
C LEU A 196 -10.67 11.52 10.54
N VAL A 197 -10.43 11.94 9.30
CA VAL A 197 -9.08 12.22 8.78
C VAL A 197 -8.58 13.64 9.09
N LYS A 198 -9.37 14.49 9.74
CA LYS A 198 -8.98 15.87 10.00
C LYS A 198 -7.75 15.92 10.94
N GLY A 199 -6.67 16.52 10.45
CA GLY A 199 -5.39 16.63 11.16
C GLY A 199 -4.57 15.34 11.18
N LYS A 200 -5.02 14.28 10.49
CA LYS A 200 -4.32 12.99 10.42
C LYS A 200 -3.39 12.91 9.22
N VAL A 201 -2.24 12.31 9.42
CA VAL A 201 -1.29 12.06 8.33
C VAL A 201 -1.76 10.83 7.56
N VAL A 202 -1.96 11.00 6.25
CA VAL A 202 -2.44 9.94 5.37
C VAL A 202 -1.70 9.99 4.05
N THR A 203 -1.67 8.85 3.36
CA THR A 203 -1.36 8.79 1.93
C THR A 203 -2.49 8.10 1.18
N ALA A 204 -2.54 8.26 -0.14
CA ALA A 204 -3.52 7.64 -1.03
C ALA A 204 -3.07 7.83 -2.49
N PHE A 205 -3.82 7.27 -3.42
CA PHE A 205 -3.55 7.44 -4.85
C PHE A 205 -3.52 8.92 -5.24
N ARG A 206 -2.43 9.33 -5.91
CA ARG A 206 -2.17 10.73 -6.23
C ARG A 206 -3.01 11.20 -7.40
N ASN A 207 -3.32 12.49 -7.44
CA ASN A 207 -3.94 13.13 -8.60
C ASN A 207 -3.11 12.90 -9.88
N SER A 208 -1.78 12.96 -9.76
CA SER A 208 -0.85 12.71 -10.86
C SER A 208 -0.75 11.23 -11.28
N GLU A 209 -1.01 10.30 -10.37
CA GLU A 209 -1.11 8.87 -10.69
C GLU A 209 -2.45 8.57 -11.40
N GLU A 210 -3.54 9.23 -11.01
CA GLU A 210 -4.83 9.17 -11.71
C GLU A 210 -4.71 9.66 -13.16
N ALA A 211 -4.04 10.80 -13.37
CA ALA A 211 -3.70 11.29 -14.71
C ALA A 211 -2.91 10.27 -15.53
N GLY A 212 -1.86 9.70 -14.93
CA GLY A 212 -1.02 8.70 -15.59
C GLY A 212 -1.82 7.45 -15.97
N SER A 213 -2.68 6.97 -15.06
CA SER A 213 -3.58 5.84 -15.31
C SER A 213 -4.53 6.09 -16.48
N LYS A 214 -5.07 7.30 -16.59
CA LYS A 214 -5.96 7.70 -17.68
C LYS A 214 -5.24 7.78 -19.02
N LEU A 215 -4.04 8.35 -19.06
CA LEU A 215 -3.28 8.46 -20.30
C LEU A 215 -2.80 7.08 -20.79
N ALA A 216 -2.47 6.18 -19.87
CA ALA A 216 -2.24 4.78 -20.21
C ALA A 216 -3.49 4.10 -20.80
N LEU A 217 -4.71 4.46 -20.36
CA LEU A 217 -5.95 3.93 -20.92
C LEU A 217 -6.20 4.43 -22.35
N ASP A 218 -6.08 5.74 -22.56
CA ASP A 218 -6.50 6.38 -23.81
C ASP A 218 -5.59 6.06 -24.99
N HIS A 219 -4.30 5.91 -24.73
CA HIS A 219 -3.33 5.90 -25.82
C HIS A 219 -2.84 4.52 -26.20
N ASN A 220 -2.94 3.47 -25.36
CA ASN A 220 -2.40 2.10 -25.58
C ASN A 220 -0.97 2.02 -26.15
N LEU A 221 -0.25 3.15 -26.19
CA LEU A 221 1.06 3.38 -26.82
C LEU A 221 2.16 3.41 -25.75
N PHE A 222 1.79 3.64 -24.49
CA PHE A 222 2.71 3.70 -23.35
C PHE A 222 2.31 2.64 -22.31
N PRO A 223 2.97 1.48 -22.27
CA PRO A 223 2.88 0.56 -21.15
C PRO A 223 3.11 1.30 -19.83
N ILE A 224 2.41 0.92 -18.76
CA ILE A 224 2.59 1.55 -17.44
C ILE A 224 4.05 1.43 -16.98
N SER A 225 4.75 0.36 -17.35
CA SER A 225 6.18 0.21 -17.14
C SER A 225 7.03 1.32 -17.78
N ILE A 226 6.64 1.83 -18.96
CA ILE A 226 7.29 2.98 -19.60
C ILE A 226 6.94 4.27 -18.86
N LEU A 227 5.69 4.45 -18.42
CA LEU A 227 5.31 5.61 -17.61
C LEU A 227 6.06 5.64 -16.26
N LYS A 228 6.33 4.48 -15.66
CA LYS A 228 7.15 4.32 -14.45
C LYS A 228 8.60 4.74 -14.69
N THR A 229 9.21 4.37 -15.82
CA THR A 229 10.62 4.71 -16.13
C THR A 229 10.81 6.14 -16.65
N MET A 230 9.76 6.75 -17.20
CA MET A 230 9.75 8.14 -17.68
C MET A 230 9.63 9.18 -16.55
N ASP A 231 9.70 8.79 -15.27
CA ASP A 231 9.69 9.69 -14.10
C ASP A 231 11.00 10.51 -13.95
N HIS A 232 11.39 11.22 -15.02
CA HIS A 232 12.39 12.29 -15.00
C HIS A 232 11.73 13.64 -14.67
N GLY A 233 10.86 13.67 -13.66
CA GLY A 233 10.17 14.90 -13.23
C GLY A 233 9.15 15.47 -14.22
N ARG A 234 8.74 14.69 -15.23
CA ARG A 234 7.79 15.07 -16.29
C ARG A 234 6.44 14.32 -16.25
N THR A 235 6.21 13.51 -15.22
CA THR A 235 4.96 12.76 -15.04
C THR A 235 3.87 13.74 -14.63
N TYR A 236 3.08 14.20 -15.61
CA TYR A 236 1.87 15.02 -15.51
C TYR A 236 1.86 15.92 -14.28
N ARG A 237 2.67 16.98 -14.31
CA ARG A 237 2.72 17.95 -13.21
C ARG A 237 1.34 18.63 -13.11
N THR A 238 0.53 18.11 -12.20
CA THR A 238 -0.83 18.54 -11.89
C THR A 238 -0.89 19.81 -11.04
N ALA A 239 0.27 20.31 -10.61
CA ALA A 239 0.39 21.22 -9.47
C ALA A 239 -0.20 22.64 -9.66
N ALA A 240 -0.89 22.93 -10.76
CA ALA A 240 -1.41 24.27 -11.04
C ALA A 240 -2.91 24.36 -11.33
N LEU A 241 -3.61 23.24 -11.54
CA LEU A 241 -5.02 23.28 -11.95
C LEU A 241 -5.95 23.03 -10.77
N PRO A 242 -7.03 23.83 -10.60
CA PRO A 242 -8.16 23.45 -9.77
C PRO A 242 -8.72 22.07 -10.15
N GLU A 243 -9.30 21.33 -9.20
CA GLU A 243 -9.77 19.96 -9.42
C GLU A 243 -10.73 19.83 -10.62
N ASP A 244 -11.75 20.69 -10.72
CA ASP A 244 -12.71 20.64 -11.83
C ASP A 244 -12.03 20.83 -13.19
N GLN A 245 -11.06 21.75 -13.27
CA GLN A 245 -10.29 21.97 -14.48
C GLN A 245 -9.41 20.77 -14.79
N PHE A 246 -8.77 20.19 -13.77
CA PHE A 246 -7.95 19.00 -13.90
C PHE A 246 -8.75 17.80 -14.42
N LEU A 247 -9.92 17.55 -13.83
CA LEU A 247 -10.81 16.48 -14.25
C LEU A 247 -11.27 16.69 -15.70
N LYS A 248 -11.58 17.94 -16.08
CA LYS A 248 -12.02 18.29 -17.43
C LYS A 248 -10.91 18.14 -18.46
N GLU A 249 -9.73 18.71 -18.23
CA GLU A 249 -8.62 18.72 -19.18
C GLU A 249 -8.10 17.31 -19.48
N LEU A 250 -8.01 16.46 -18.46
CA LEU A 250 -7.60 15.06 -18.62
C LEU A 250 -8.74 14.12 -19.01
N LYS A 251 -9.94 14.66 -19.26
CA LYS A 251 -11.14 13.88 -19.59
C LYS A 251 -11.43 12.77 -18.55
N LEU A 252 -11.14 13.06 -17.28
CA LEU A 252 -11.43 12.20 -16.14
C LEU A 252 -12.87 12.37 -15.64
N VAL A 253 -13.56 13.45 -16.03
CA VAL A 253 -15.01 13.61 -15.80
C VAL A 253 -15.76 12.38 -16.31
N GLY A 254 -16.56 11.76 -15.44
CA GLY A 254 -17.30 10.53 -15.74
C GLY A 254 -16.48 9.23 -15.59
N THR A 255 -15.16 9.31 -15.40
CA THR A 255 -14.32 8.17 -15.01
C THR A 255 -14.27 8.03 -13.48
N VAL A 256 -13.97 9.14 -12.81
CA VAL A 256 -14.03 9.27 -11.34
C VAL A 256 -14.92 10.46 -10.97
N PRO A 257 -15.74 10.36 -9.91
CA PRO A 257 -16.56 11.48 -9.43
C PRO A 257 -15.76 12.65 -8.83
N PHE A 258 -14.63 12.36 -8.21
CA PHE A 258 -13.70 13.32 -7.57
C PHE A 258 -12.35 12.64 -7.36
N LEU A 259 -11.33 13.40 -6.97
CA LEU A 259 -9.97 12.89 -6.74
C LEU A 259 -9.71 12.62 -5.26
N THR A 260 -9.11 11.47 -4.95
CA THR A 260 -8.87 11.01 -3.57
C THR A 260 -7.92 11.92 -2.80
N GLU A 261 -6.78 12.28 -3.39
CA GLU A 261 -5.84 13.22 -2.77
C GLU A 261 -6.50 14.58 -2.50
N THR A 262 -7.28 15.11 -3.45
CA THR A 262 -7.99 16.40 -3.24
C THR A 262 -9.05 16.30 -2.16
N LEU A 263 -9.85 15.23 -2.15
CA LEU A 263 -10.85 14.98 -1.12
C LEU A 263 -10.20 14.98 0.27
N LEU A 264 -9.15 14.18 0.48
CA LEU A 264 -8.49 14.07 1.79
C LEU A 264 -7.94 15.41 2.27
N LYS A 265 -7.29 16.17 1.36
CA LYS A 265 -6.80 17.53 1.66
C LYS A 265 -7.94 18.48 2.03
N SER A 266 -9.06 18.43 1.31
CA SER A 266 -10.25 19.26 1.59
C SER A 266 -10.87 18.95 2.96
N GLN A 267 -10.72 17.71 3.43
CA GLN A 267 -11.16 17.24 4.75
C GLN A 267 -10.18 17.57 5.88
N GLY A 268 -9.09 18.27 5.57
CA GLY A 268 -8.09 18.71 6.53
C GLY A 268 -7.08 17.63 6.90
N ALA A 269 -6.95 16.56 6.11
CA ALA A 269 -5.90 15.57 6.31
C ALA A 269 -4.53 16.15 5.93
N VAL A 270 -3.49 15.75 6.65
CA VAL A 270 -2.09 16.04 6.34
C VAL A 270 -1.61 15.03 5.31
N TYR A 271 -1.93 15.28 4.04
CA TYR A 271 -1.59 14.36 2.94
C TYR A 271 -0.08 14.34 2.65
N LYS A 272 0.52 13.15 2.69
CA LYS A 272 1.93 12.87 2.32
C LYS A 272 1.97 11.95 1.09
N SER A 273 2.99 12.11 0.26
CA SER A 273 3.23 11.24 -0.90
C SER A 273 4.71 11.15 -1.26
N ARG A 274 5.09 10.11 -1.98
CA ARG A 274 6.38 9.97 -2.68
C ARG A 274 6.18 10.22 -4.18
N LYS A 275 7.20 9.96 -5.02
CA LYS A 275 7.01 10.10 -6.47
C LYS A 275 5.95 9.12 -6.96
N ASN A 276 5.44 9.35 -8.16
CA ASN A 276 4.41 8.48 -8.72
C ASN A 276 4.95 7.05 -8.79
N TRP A 277 4.14 6.08 -8.37
CA TRP A 277 4.48 4.66 -8.40
C TRP A 277 5.62 4.23 -7.47
N GLU A 278 6.18 5.14 -6.66
CA GLU A 278 7.05 4.76 -5.56
C GLU A 278 6.21 4.15 -4.43
N SER A 279 6.74 3.08 -3.83
CA SER A 279 6.14 2.42 -2.66
C SER A 279 6.17 3.37 -1.46
N PHE A 280 4.99 3.66 -0.92
CA PHE A 280 4.83 4.55 0.23
C PHE A 280 3.62 4.17 1.09
N VAL A 281 3.84 4.12 2.40
CA VAL A 281 2.86 3.73 3.43
C VAL A 281 2.94 4.70 4.61
N VAL A 282 1.79 5.03 5.19
CA VAL A 282 1.66 5.87 6.38
C VAL A 282 0.83 5.17 7.45
N GLU A 283 1.33 5.20 8.68
CA GLU A 283 0.59 4.83 9.89
C GLU A 283 0.34 6.08 10.74
N ASP A 284 -0.90 6.28 11.16
CA ASP A 284 -1.24 7.29 12.15
C ASP A 284 -2.34 6.79 13.10
N LEU A 285 -2.58 7.50 14.20
CA LEU A 285 -3.70 7.24 15.10
C LEU A 285 -4.85 8.18 14.76
N THR A 286 -6.03 7.60 14.60
CA THR A 286 -7.27 8.35 14.47
C THR A 286 -7.62 9.12 15.75
N ASN A 287 -8.72 9.86 15.74
CA ASN A 287 -9.11 10.65 16.91
C ASN A 287 -9.57 9.77 18.08
N ASP A 288 -10.18 8.62 17.81
CA ASP A 288 -10.64 7.70 18.85
C ASP A 288 -9.57 6.63 19.20
N GLY A 289 -8.45 6.60 18.47
CA GLY A 289 -7.26 5.83 18.81
C GLY A 289 -7.13 4.50 18.06
N ALA A 290 -7.87 4.29 16.98
CA ALA A 290 -7.56 3.22 16.03
C ALA A 290 -6.29 3.56 15.25
N ILE A 291 -5.54 2.53 14.87
CA ILE A 291 -4.45 2.69 13.90
C ILE A 291 -5.06 2.78 12.50
N LEU A 292 -4.75 3.86 11.80
CA LEU A 292 -5.06 4.08 10.40
C LEU A 292 -3.80 3.82 9.56
N LEU A 293 -3.81 2.74 8.77
CA LEU A 293 -2.73 2.36 7.88
C LEU A 293 -3.13 2.62 6.42
N THR A 294 -2.45 3.54 5.74
CA THR A 294 -2.76 3.93 4.36
C THR A 294 -1.60 3.69 3.40
N ALA A 295 -1.92 3.29 2.16
CA ALA A 295 -0.94 3.04 1.10
C ALA A 295 -1.19 3.94 -0.12
N GLN A 296 -0.13 4.45 -0.75
CA GLN A 296 -0.26 5.37 -1.88
C GLN A 296 -0.83 4.70 -3.14
N ASN A 297 -0.23 3.60 -3.60
CA ASN A 297 -0.52 3.04 -4.93
C ASN A 297 -0.36 1.51 -4.92
N PRO A 298 -0.57 0.82 -6.06
CA PRO A 298 -0.39 -0.63 -6.10
C PRO A 298 1.02 -1.11 -5.73
N ASP A 299 2.07 -0.32 -6.01
CA ASP A 299 3.46 -0.64 -5.63
C ASP A 299 3.70 -0.50 -4.10
N SER A 300 2.75 0.09 -3.37
CA SER A 300 2.77 0.15 -1.89
C SER A 300 2.18 -1.09 -1.21
N ILE A 301 1.50 -1.99 -1.91
CA ILE A 301 0.63 -3.00 -1.29
C ILE A 301 1.43 -4.04 -0.49
N GLU A 302 2.57 -4.49 -1.00
CA GLU A 302 3.42 -5.44 -0.26
C GLU A 302 3.96 -4.81 1.02
N LEU A 303 4.51 -3.59 0.93
CA LEU A 303 5.00 -2.83 2.09
C LEU A 303 3.89 -2.59 3.12
N TRP A 304 2.69 -2.25 2.63
CA TRP A 304 1.50 -2.07 3.47
C TRP A 304 1.14 -3.36 4.20
N SER A 305 1.21 -4.51 3.52
CA SER A 305 0.89 -5.82 4.11
C SER A 305 1.87 -6.18 5.23
N LYS A 306 3.16 -5.86 5.04
CA LYS A 306 4.20 -6.03 6.07
C LYS A 306 3.97 -5.13 7.29
N ALA A 307 3.66 -3.86 7.07
CA ALA A 307 3.29 -2.94 8.14
C ALA A 307 2.04 -3.42 8.90
N PHE A 308 1.05 -3.92 8.17
CA PHE A 308 -0.18 -4.42 8.76
C PHE A 308 0.05 -5.66 9.64
N ILE A 309 0.95 -6.58 9.24
CA ILE A 309 1.35 -7.70 10.10
C ILE A 309 1.95 -7.19 11.42
N GLN A 310 2.82 -6.19 11.39
CA GLN A 310 3.42 -5.63 12.61
C GLN A 310 2.35 -5.02 13.54
N ILE A 311 1.37 -4.33 12.97
CA ILE A 311 0.21 -3.82 13.71
C ILE A 311 -0.58 -4.97 14.36
N LEU A 312 -0.86 -6.03 13.60
CA LEU A 312 -1.66 -7.16 14.08
C LEU A 312 -0.92 -8.01 15.13
N LEU A 313 0.42 -8.04 15.08
CA LEU A 313 1.26 -8.75 16.05
C LEU A 313 1.38 -7.98 17.36
N ASN A 314 1.56 -6.67 17.32
CA ASN A 314 1.74 -5.85 18.51
C ASN A 314 1.18 -4.44 18.33
N GLN A 315 -0.15 -4.37 18.33
CA GLN A 315 -0.89 -3.12 18.17
C GLN A 315 -0.45 -2.07 19.20
N GLN A 316 -0.37 -2.45 20.48
CA GLN A 316 -0.03 -1.54 21.57
C GLN A 316 1.35 -0.87 21.37
N ALA A 317 2.35 -1.63 20.91
CA ALA A 317 3.67 -1.07 20.64
C ALA A 317 3.65 -0.08 19.48
N VAL A 318 2.86 -0.33 18.43
CA VAL A 318 2.70 0.61 17.31
C VAL A 318 1.98 1.87 17.78
N GLU A 319 0.90 1.74 18.55
CA GLU A 319 0.20 2.89 19.15
C GLU A 319 1.14 3.76 19.99
N THR A 320 1.97 3.15 20.84
CA THR A 320 2.94 3.88 21.66
C THR A 320 3.97 4.62 20.79
N LYS A 321 4.48 3.97 19.74
CA LYS A 321 5.41 4.61 18.80
C LYS A 321 4.77 5.83 18.13
N ILE A 322 3.53 5.72 17.66
CA ILE A 322 2.81 6.84 17.04
C ILE A 322 2.50 7.95 18.05
N ALA A 323 2.03 7.60 19.26
CA ALA A 323 1.69 8.57 20.29
C ALA A 323 2.89 9.40 20.76
N THR A 324 4.10 8.83 20.74
CA THR A 324 5.35 9.50 21.15
C THR A 324 6.09 10.19 20.01
N GLY A 325 6.02 9.63 18.79
CA GLY A 325 6.81 10.06 17.63
C GLY A 325 6.02 10.74 16.52
N GLY A 326 4.69 10.78 16.61
CA GLY A 326 3.80 11.16 15.52
C GLY A 326 3.63 10.04 14.48
N ALA A 327 2.93 10.37 13.39
CA ALA A 327 2.71 9.44 12.30
C ALA A 327 4.02 8.85 11.76
N ARG A 328 3.98 7.57 11.40
CA ARG A 328 5.13 6.84 10.83
C ARG A 328 4.99 6.76 9.33
N GLU A 329 6.11 6.94 8.64
CA GLU A 329 6.21 6.89 7.19
C GLU A 329 7.18 5.78 6.79
N PHE A 330 6.83 5.01 5.76
CA PHE A 330 7.69 3.95 5.21
C PHE A 330 7.79 4.09 3.70
N SER A 331 9.02 4.00 3.19
CA SER A 331 9.32 4.01 1.76
C SER A 331 10.36 2.96 1.38
N GLY A 332 10.16 2.29 0.25
CA GLY A 332 11.11 1.33 -0.32
C GLY A 332 11.19 -0.03 0.42
N GLU A 333 12.02 -0.93 -0.11
CA GLU A 333 12.37 -2.21 0.54
C GLU A 333 13.46 -1.96 1.59
N GLY A 334 13.13 -2.06 2.89
CA GLY A 334 14.13 -2.08 3.97
C GLY A 334 14.00 -1.02 5.07
N GLU A 335 13.07 -0.07 4.99
CA GLU A 335 12.80 0.86 6.09
C GLU A 335 12.04 0.15 7.23
N GLY A 336 12.78 -0.55 8.10
CA GLY A 336 12.29 -1.01 9.42
C GLY A 336 11.25 -2.13 9.42
N LEU A 337 10.91 -2.67 8.27
CA LEU A 337 9.95 -3.77 8.08
C LEU A 337 10.64 -4.92 7.33
N SER A 338 11.64 -5.54 7.96
CA SER A 338 12.26 -6.76 7.40
C SER A 338 11.34 -7.96 7.60
N LEU A 339 11.19 -8.76 6.53
CA LEU A 339 10.68 -10.13 6.59
C LEU A 339 11.64 -11.02 7.39
#